data_AF-A0A090QTB9-F1
#
_entry.id   AF-A0A090QTB9-F1
#
_cell.length_a   1.000
_cell.length_b   1.000
_cell.length_c   1.000
_cell.angle_alpha   90.00
_cell.angle_beta   90.00
_cell.angle_gamma   90.00
#
_symmetry.space_group_name_H-M   'P 1'
#
loop_
_entity.id
_entity.type
_entity.pdbx_description
1 polymer ?
#
loop_
_entity_poly.entity_id
_entity_poly.type
_entity_poly.pdbx_seq_one_letter_code
_entity_poly.pdbx_strand_id
1 'polypeptide(L)'
;MSGAPLTVFPEGTLYRMAGIHDFHLGAFQIAAQLQIPIVPITLRGTRSILRDRSLFPRRGAITVSIDSPLPPEGKTWQATVALRDQARARILQRSGEPDLAKDTTR
;
A
#
# COMPACT_ATOMS: atom_id res chain seq x y z
N MET A 1 -12.81 9.80 -22.65
CA MET A 1 -11.94 10.62 -21.79
C MET A 1 -11.00 9.66 -21.06
N SER A 2 -9.70 9.68 -21.36
CA SER A 2 -8.71 8.88 -20.62
C SER A 2 -8.42 9.57 -19.29
N GLY A 3 -8.75 8.92 -18.18
CA GLY A 3 -8.27 9.33 -16.86
C GLY A 3 -6.79 8.97 -16.72
N ALA A 4 -6.02 9.81 -16.01
CA ALA A 4 -4.66 9.47 -15.64
C ALA A 4 -4.66 8.46 -14.47
N PRO A 5 -3.70 7.51 -14.43
CA PRO A 5 -3.56 6.62 -13.27
C PRO A 5 -3.21 7.44 -12.03
N LEU A 6 -3.96 7.21 -10.94
CA LEU A 6 -3.69 7.80 -9.63
C LEU A 6 -2.87 6.84 -8.78
N THR A 7 -1.75 7.31 -8.25
CA THR A 7 -0.89 6.55 -7.34
C THR A 7 -1.03 7.12 -5.92
N VAL A 8 -1.24 6.24 -4.94
CA VAL A 8 -1.40 6.62 -3.53
C VAL A 8 -0.50 5.74 -2.66
N PHE A 9 0.14 6.34 -1.66
CA PHE A 9 0.78 5.62 -0.55
C PHE A 9 -0.22 5.50 0.60
N PRO A 10 -0.84 4.33 0.82
CA PRO A 10 -1.96 4.20 1.75
C PRO A 10 -1.56 4.35 3.21
N GLU A 11 -0.28 4.23 3.56
CA GLU A 11 0.25 4.47 4.91
C GLU A 11 0.29 5.96 5.30
N GLY A 12 0.13 6.87 4.33
CA GLY A 12 0.09 8.32 4.56
C GLY A 12 1.41 8.96 5.01
N THR A 13 2.43 8.18 5.37
CA THR A 13 3.75 8.66 5.78
C THR A 13 4.81 7.58 5.53
N LEU A 14 6.03 7.99 5.19
CA LEU A 14 7.18 7.09 5.17
C LEU A 14 7.71 6.93 6.60
N TYR A 15 7.31 5.84 7.27
CA TYR A 15 7.79 5.55 8.60
C TYR A 15 9.25 5.11 8.60
N ARG A 16 10.00 5.55 9.62
CA ARG A 16 11.41 5.21 9.81
C ARG A 16 11.63 3.74 10.19
N MET A 17 10.66 3.13 10.86
CA MET A 17 10.72 1.73 11.26
C MET A 17 10.37 0.83 10.06
N ALA A 18 11.04 -0.30 9.93
CA ALA A 18 10.68 -1.32 8.95
C ALA A 18 9.37 -1.99 9.39
N GLY A 19 8.48 -2.23 8.43
CA GLY A 19 7.16 -2.79 8.68
C GLY A 19 6.08 -2.14 7.83
N ILE A 20 5.01 -2.89 7.59
CA ILE A 20 3.81 -2.41 6.92
C ILE A 20 2.85 -1.88 7.96
N HIS A 21 2.58 -0.58 7.93
CA HIS A 21 1.66 0.08 8.85
C HIS A 21 0.18 -0.06 8.42
N ASP A 22 -0.70 0.57 9.19
CA ASP A 22 -2.12 0.69 8.87
C ASP A 22 -2.31 1.47 7.56
N PHE A 23 -3.29 1.03 6.77
CA PHE A 23 -3.68 1.70 5.54
C PHE A 23 -4.88 2.61 5.80
N HIS A 24 -4.77 3.88 5.39
CA HIS A 24 -5.89 4.82 5.38
C HIS A 24 -6.95 4.38 4.37
N LEU A 25 -8.23 4.52 4.74
CA LEU A 25 -9.36 4.04 3.94
C LEU A 25 -9.74 4.96 2.77
N GLY A 26 -9.31 6.23 2.76
CA GLY A 26 -9.81 7.24 1.82
C GLY A 26 -9.64 6.86 0.34
N ALA A 27 -8.48 6.33 -0.05
CA ALA A 27 -8.23 5.90 -1.43
C ALA A 27 -9.10 4.70 -1.82
N PHE A 28 -9.27 3.74 -0.91
CA PHE A 28 -10.11 2.57 -1.10
C PHE A 28 -11.60 2.94 -1.19
N GLN A 29 -12.01 3.96 -0.45
CA GLN A 29 -13.38 4.48 -0.48
C GLN A 29 -13.70 5.08 -1.84
N ILE A 30 -12.79 5.91 -2.38
CA ILE A 30 -12.94 6.49 -3.72
C ILE A 30 -13.00 5.37 -4.77
N ALA A 31 -12.08 4.40 -4.69
CA ALA A 31 -12.04 3.26 -5.60
C ALA A 31 -13.35 2.45 -5.56
N ALA A 32 -13.85 2.13 -4.36
CA ALA A 32 -15.12 1.43 -4.20
C ALA A 32 -16.31 2.23 -4.73
N GLN A 33 -16.43 3.52 -4.39
CA GLN A 33 -17.55 4.35 -4.84
C GLN A 33 -17.60 4.49 -6.37
N LEU A 34 -16.44 4.67 -7.00
CA LEU A 34 -16.29 4.83 -8.43
C LEU A 34 -16.16 3.51 -9.20
N GLN A 35 -16.14 2.38 -8.49
CA GLN A 35 -15.92 1.04 -9.06
C GLN A 35 -14.64 0.95 -9.90
N ILE A 36 -13.56 1.54 -9.38
CA ILE A 36 -12.24 1.53 -10.02
C ILE A 36 -11.38 0.45 -9.35
N PRO A 37 -10.74 -0.44 -10.12
CA PRO A 37 -9.87 -1.46 -9.55
C PRO A 37 -8.58 -0.85 -8.98
N ILE A 38 -8.09 -1.41 -7.88
CA ILE A 38 -6.80 -1.04 -7.27
C ILE A 38 -5.72 -2.02 -7.73
N VAL A 39 -4.55 -1.52 -8.08
CA VAL A 39 -3.37 -2.33 -8.40
C VAL A 39 -2.38 -2.21 -7.23
N PRO A 40 -2.19 -3.26 -6.41
CA PRO A 40 -1.19 -3.23 -5.35
C PRO A 40 0.22 -3.22 -5.95
N ILE A 41 1.05 -2.30 -5.48
CA ILE A 41 2.46 -2.19 -5.86
C ILE A 41 3.31 -2.29 -4.60
N THR A 42 4.21 -3.26 -4.55
CA THR A 42 5.11 -3.48 -3.43
C THR A 42 6.53 -3.09 -3.78
N LEU A 43 7.14 -2.26 -2.93
CA LEU A 43 8.53 -1.83 -3.06
C LEU A 43 9.36 -2.48 -1.96
N ARG A 44 10.35 -3.29 -2.34
CA ARG A 44 11.29 -3.94 -1.40
C ARG A 44 12.71 -3.46 -1.65
N GLY A 45 13.46 -3.20 -0.57
CA GLY A 45 14.86 -2.77 -0.62
C GLY A 45 15.07 -1.25 -0.65
N THR A 46 14.03 -0.45 -0.90
CA THR A 46 14.09 1.02 -0.94
C THR A 46 14.64 1.63 0.35
N ARG A 47 14.23 1.11 1.52
CA ARG A 47 14.73 1.52 2.86
C ARG A 47 16.24 1.32 3.07
N SER A 48 16.87 0.43 2.30
CA SER A 48 18.32 0.16 2.40
C SER A 48 19.18 1.13 1.57
N ILE A 49 18.57 1.76 0.56
CA ILE A 49 19.24 2.62 -0.42
C ILE A 49 19.24 4.08 0.06
N LEU A 50 18.10 4.60 0.51
CA LEU A 50 17.99 5.93 1.10
C LEU A 50 17.54 5.79 2.56
N ARG A 51 18.52 5.69 3.47
CA ARG A 51 18.24 5.73 4.90
C ARG A 51 17.95 7.17 5.32
N ASP A 52 16.91 7.36 6.12
CA ASP A 52 16.57 8.65 6.72
C ASP A 52 17.80 9.29 7.40
N ARG A 53 17.99 10.60 7.19
CA ARG A 53 19.14 11.44 7.58
C ARG A 53 20.48 11.17 6.86
N SER A 54 20.53 10.31 5.86
CA SER A 54 21.69 10.15 5.00
C SER A 54 21.41 10.73 3.61
N LEU A 55 22.15 11.77 3.23
CA LEU A 55 22.10 12.35 1.87
C LEU A 55 22.82 11.49 0.82
N PHE A 56 23.52 10.42 1.25
CA PHE A 56 24.28 9.56 0.36
C PHE A 56 23.57 8.21 0.16
N PRO A 57 23.02 7.95 -1.04
CA PRO A 57 22.38 6.68 -1.32
C PRO A 57 23.41 5.54 -1.30
N ARG A 58 23.03 4.40 -0.72
CA ARG A 58 23.82 3.17 -0.80
C ARG A 58 23.39 2.36 -2.03
N ARG A 59 24.34 1.71 -2.70
CA ARG A 59 24.01 0.73 -3.74
C ARG A 59 23.25 -0.43 -3.12
N GLY A 60 22.12 -0.78 -3.72
CA GLY A 60 21.26 -1.88 -3.32
C GLY A 60 20.25 -2.20 -4.42
N ALA A 61 19.66 -3.39 -4.36
CA ALA A 61 18.61 -3.78 -5.30
C ALA A 61 17.25 -3.28 -4.82
N ILE A 62 16.46 -2.71 -5.73
CA ILE A 62 15.03 -2.45 -5.53
C ILE A 62 14.26 -3.53 -6.27
N THR A 63 13.36 -4.21 -5.57
CA THR A 63 12.37 -5.09 -6.20
C THR A 63 11.03 -4.37 -6.21
N VAL A 64 10.43 -4.27 -7.40
CA VAL A 64 9.08 -3.75 -7.60
C VAL A 64 8.20 -4.93 -7.98
N SER A 65 7.18 -5.22 -7.17
CA SER A 65 6.16 -6.21 -7.51
C SER A 65 4.85 -5.49 -7.82
N ILE A 66 4.24 -5.83 -8.95
CA ILE A 66 2.93 -5.32 -9.38
C ILE A 66 1.97 -6.50 -9.38
N ASP A 67 0.93 -6.44 -8.55
CA ASP A 67 -0.08 -7.50 -8.45
C ASP A 67 -1.21 -7.29 -9.46
N SER A 68 -2.03 -8.33 -9.64
CA SER A 68 -3.24 -8.23 -10.46
C SER A 68 -4.21 -7.19 -9.89
N PRO A 69 -5.00 -6.51 -10.74
CA PRO A 69 -6.00 -5.56 -10.28
C PRO A 69 -7.02 -6.22 -9.34
N LEU A 70 -7.34 -5.53 -8.25
CA LEU A 70 -8.36 -5.90 -7.27
C LEU A 70 -9.62 -5.07 -7.55
N PRO A 71 -10.68 -5.67 -8.13
CA PRO A 71 -11.94 -4.97 -8.32
C PRO A 71 -12.67 -4.79 -6.97
N PRO A 72 -13.29 -3.63 -6.72
CA PRO A 72 -14.17 -3.47 -5.56
C PRO A 72 -15.44 -4.33 -5.71
N GLU A 73 -15.79 -5.08 -4.67
CA GLU A 73 -17.01 -5.89 -4.62
C GLU A 73 -18.19 -5.05 -4.09
N GLY A 74 -18.55 -4.02 -4.84
CA GLY A 74 -19.62 -3.08 -4.50
C GLY A 74 -19.14 -1.75 -3.93
N LYS A 75 -20.10 -0.93 -3.48
CA LYS A 75 -19.89 0.48 -3.09
C LYS A 75 -20.05 0.74 -1.59
N THR A 76 -20.21 -0.31 -0.79
CA THR A 76 -20.48 -0.20 0.63
C THR A 76 -19.22 0.08 1.44
N TRP A 77 -19.39 0.43 2.71
CA TRP A 77 -18.28 0.52 3.65
C TRP A 77 -17.56 -0.82 3.80
N GLN A 78 -18.30 -1.93 3.83
CA GLN A 78 -17.73 -3.27 3.89
C GLN A 78 -16.85 -3.57 2.68
N ALA A 79 -17.28 -3.20 1.47
CA ALA A 79 -16.49 -3.33 0.25
C ALA A 79 -15.21 -2.49 0.30
N THR A 80 -15.28 -1.29 0.87
CA THR A 80 -14.13 -0.41 1.07
C THR A 80 -13.08 -1.04 2.01
N VAL A 81 -13.54 -1.57 3.15
CA VAL A 81 -12.68 -2.25 4.13
C VAL A 81 -12.06 -3.51 3.52
N ALA A 82 -12.86 -4.34 2.85
CA ALA A 82 -12.38 -5.55 2.19
C ALA A 82 -11.32 -5.23 1.12
N LEU A 83 -11.53 -4.20 0.30
CA LEU A 83 -10.56 -3.80 -0.73
C LEU A 83 -9.23 -3.34 -0.11
N ARG A 84 -9.28 -2.56 0.99
CA ARG A 84 -8.08 -2.18 1.76
C ARG A 84 -7.34 -3.41 2.27
N ASP A 85 -8.06 -4.34 2.90
CA ASP A 85 -7.47 -5.51 3.54
C ASP A 85 -6.84 -6.45 2.53
N GLN A 86 -7.50 -6.66 1.38
CA GLN A 86 -6.94 -7.44 0.28
C GLN A 86 -5.66 -6.79 -0.28
N ALA A 87 -5.67 -5.47 -0.53
CA ALA A 87 -4.50 -4.77 -1.04
C ALA A 87 -3.34 -4.82 -0.05
N ARG A 88 -3.63 -4.62 1.24
CA ARG A 88 -2.64 -4.71 2.32
C ARG A 88 -2.04 -6.11 2.42
N ALA A 89 -2.87 -7.15 2.38
CA ALA A 89 -2.41 -8.54 2.43
C ALA A 89 -1.45 -8.88 1.28
N ARG A 90 -1.74 -8.41 0.05
CA ARG A 90 -0.84 -8.59 -1.11
C ARG A 90 0.51 -7.90 -0.89
N ILE A 91 0.48 -6.66 -0.40
CA ILE A 91 1.69 -5.89 -0.14
C ILE A 91 2.53 -6.53 0.97
N LEU A 92 1.89 -6.94 2.07
CA LEU A 92 2.57 -7.60 3.19
C LEU A 92 3.22 -8.92 2.76
N GLN A 93 2.54 -9.74 1.95
CA GLN A 93 3.07 -11.00 1.45
C GLN A 93 4.37 -10.81 0.64
N ARG A 94 4.50 -9.69 -0.08
CA ARG A 94 5.63 -9.43 -0.98
C ARG A 94 6.70 -8.50 -0.39
N SER A 95 6.40 -7.76 0.66
CA SER A 95 7.31 -6.78 1.24
C SER A 95 8.49 -7.45 1.95
N GLY A 96 8.25 -8.61 2.56
CA GLY A 96 9.20 -9.25 3.47
C GLY A 96 9.43 -8.43 4.74
N GLU A 97 8.50 -7.54 5.09
CA GLU A 97 8.54 -6.70 6.28
C GLU A 97 7.53 -7.18 7.33
N PRO A 98 7.77 -6.92 8.63
CA PRO A 98 6.83 -7.31 9.67
C PRO A 98 5.51 -6.57 9.54
N ASP A 99 4.43 -7.20 10.00
CA ASP A 99 3.13 -6.55 10.14
C ASP A 99 3.16 -5.62 11.37
N LEU A 100 2.96 -4.32 11.15
CA LEU A 100 2.89 -3.30 12.20
C LEU A 100 1.51 -2.62 12.29
N ALA A 101 0.47 -3.24 11.74
CA ALA A 101 -0.89 -2.76 11.98
C ALA A 101 -1.16 -2.78 13.48
N LYS A 102 -1.74 -1.69 14.01
CA LYS A 102 -2.14 -1.68 15.41
C LYS A 102 -3.38 -2.57 15.54
N ASP A 103 -3.31 -3.62 16.36
CA ASP A 103 -4.51 -4.31 16.82
C ASP A 103 -5.45 -3.26 17.39
N THR A 104 -6.53 -2.97 16.66
CA THR A 104 -7.59 -2.08 17.11
C THR A 104 -8.48 -2.88 18.07
N THR A 105 -7.88 -3.32 19.18
CA THR A 105 -8.61 -3.80 20.35
C THR A 105 -8.42 -2.76 21.45
N ARG A 106 -9.27 -1.74 21.44
CA ARG A 106 -9.77 -1.06 22.62
C ARG A 106 -11.19 -0.60 22.37
#